data_AF-A0A496WDA5-F1
#
_entry.id   AF-A0A496WDA5-F1
#
_cell.length_a   1.000
_cell.length_b   1.000
_cell.length_c   1.000
_cell.angle_alpha   90.00
_cell.angle_beta   90.00
_cell.angle_gamma   90.00
#
_symmetry.space_group_name_H-M   'P 1'
#
loop_
_entity.id
_entity.type
_entity.pdbx_description
1 polymer ?
#
loop_
_entity_poly.entity_id
_entity_poly.type
_entity_poly.pdbx_seq_one_letter_code
_entity_poly.pdbx_strand_id
1 'polypeptide(L)' 'SNGEIKWRGQLIFTSTALIGEWVGLKENEQQQWDLYFSTHHIGALNQKKNRFESPKV' A
#
# COMPACT_ATOMS: atom_id res chain seq x y z
N SER A 1 -7.16 6.75 2.56
CA SER A 1 -7.18 6.35 3.98
C SER A 1 -5.80 6.58 4.54
N ASN A 2 -5.66 7.10 5.77
CA ASN A 2 -4.35 7.36 6.41
C ASN A 2 -3.78 6.10 7.10
N GLY A 3 -4.23 4.90 6.74
CA GLY A 3 -3.79 3.65 7.38
C GLY A 3 -4.48 3.37 8.72
N GLU A 4 -5.70 3.89 8.89
CA GLU A 4 -6.51 3.69 10.09
C GLU A 4 -7.76 2.85 9.78
N ILE A 5 -8.20 2.07 10.75
CA ILE A 5 -9.50 1.40 10.74
C ILE A 5 -10.40 1.98 11.83
N LYS A 6 -11.73 1.94 11.59
CA LYS A 6 -12.72 2.24 12.63
C LYS A 6 -13.07 0.96 13.38
N TRP A 7 -12.72 0.89 14.67
CA TRP A 7 -13.03 -0.23 15.55
C TRP A 7 -13.65 0.27 16.85
N ARG A 8 -14.84 -0.25 17.19
CA ARG A 8 -15.59 0.14 18.42
C ARG A 8 -15.72 1.66 18.61
N GLY A 9 -15.90 2.39 17.51
CA GLY A 9 -16.05 3.85 17.53
C GLY A 9 -14.75 4.65 17.55
N GLN A 10 -13.59 3.98 17.64
CA GLN A 10 -12.27 4.61 17.63
C GLN A 10 -11.55 4.39 16.30
N LEU A 11 -10.68 5.33 15.92
CA LEU A 11 -9.73 5.16 14.83
C LEU A 11 -8.44 4.56 15.40
N ILE A 12 -7.97 3.48 14.78
CA ILE A 12 -6.75 2.77 15.18
C ILE A 12 -5.80 2.70 13.99
N PHE A 13 -4.57 3.19 14.17
CA PHE A 13 -3.52 3.13 13.16
C PHE A 13 -3.00 1.70 13.01
N THR A 14 -3.18 1.11 11.82
CA THR A 14 -2.82 -0.29 11.57
C THR A 14 -1.44 -0.45 10.96
N SER A 15 -0.89 0.60 10.36
CA SER A 15 0.36 0.50 9.61
C SER A 15 1.55 0.10 10.49
N THR A 16 1.53 0.39 11.80
CA THR A 16 2.56 -0.06 12.74
C THR A 16 2.64 -1.59 12.86
N ALA A 17 1.51 -2.29 12.79
CA ALA A 17 1.47 -3.74 12.83
C ALA A 17 1.99 -4.40 11.54
N LEU A 18 2.09 -3.64 10.44
CA LEU A 18 2.57 -4.10 9.15
C LEU A 18 4.06 -3.76 8.92
N ILE A 19 4.71 -3.10 9.88
CA ILE A 19 6.13 -2.77 9.77
C ILE A 19 6.94 -4.07 9.81
N GLY A 20 7.80 -4.26 8.80
CA GLY A 20 8.69 -5.41 8.69
C GLY A 20 8.09 -6.61 7.96
N GLU A 21 6.81 -6.53 7.59
CA GLU A 21 6.17 -7.56 6.78
C GLU A 21 6.68 -7.54 5.33
N TRP A 22 6.71 -8.72 4.71
CA TRP A 22 7.09 -8.84 3.31
C TRP A 22 6.00 -8.28 2.40
N VAL A 23 6.45 -7.56 1.38
CA VAL A 23 5.60 -7.03 0.32
C VAL A 23 6.04 -7.59 -1.02
N GLY A 24 5.07 -7.79 -1.91
CA GLY A 24 5.31 -8.15 -3.30
C GLY A 24 5.50 -6.89 -4.13
N LEU A 25 6.45 -6.94 -5.06
CA LEU A 25 6.61 -5.90 -6.08
C LEU A 25 6.51 -6.55 -7.46
N LYS A 26 5.65 -6.01 -8.32
CA LYS A 26 5.43 -6.54 -9.67
C LYS A 26 5.42 -5.41 -10.68
N GLU A 27 6.20 -5.54 -11.74
CA GLU A 27 6.14 -4.61 -12.86
C GLU A 27 4.85 -4.84 -13.67
N ASN A 28 4.17 -3.75 -14.01
CA ASN A 28 2.94 -3.77 -14.80
C ASN A 28 3.19 -3.41 -16.27
N GLU A 29 2.16 -3.51 -17.10
CA GLU A 29 2.26 -3.28 -18.56
C GLU A 29 2.70 -1.86 -18.93
N GLN A 30 2.59 -0.90 -18.01
CA GLN A 30 3.00 0.49 -18.19
C GLN A 30 4.41 0.77 -17.68
N GLN A 31 5.22 -0.27 -17.41
CA GLN A 31 6.56 -0.15 -16.81
C GLN A 31 6.55 0.56 -15.45
N GLN A 32 5.44 0.45 -14.72
CA GLN A 32 5.32 0.93 -13.34
C GLN A 32 5.39 -0.26 -12.38
N TRP A 33 5.74 0.01 -11.13
CA TRP A 33 5.88 -1.02 -10.11
C TRP A 33 4.69 -1.01 -9.17
N ASP A 34 3.89 -2.06 -9.22
CA ASP A 34 2.74 -2.25 -8.35
C ASP A 34 3.19 -2.98 -7.07
N LEU A 35 2.70 -2.48 -5.93
CA LEU A 35 2.94 -2.97 -4.59
C LEU A 35 1.78 -3.84 -4.13
N TYR A 36 2.10 -5.02 -3.62
CA TYR A 36 1.14 -6.00 -3.13
C TYR A 36 1.42 -6.37 -1.68
N PHE A 37 0.35 -6.53 -0.91
CA PHE A 37 0.37 -7.25 0.36
C PHE A 37 -0.37 -8.57 0.18
N SER A 38 0.36 -9.69 0.17
CA SER A 38 -0.17 -10.98 -0.30
C SER A 38 -0.79 -10.83 -1.69
N THR A 39 -2.06 -11.19 -1.89
CA THR A 39 -2.78 -11.06 -3.17
C THR A 39 -3.46 -9.71 -3.35
N HIS A 40 -3.32 -8.77 -2.43
CA HIS A 40 -4.02 -7.49 -2.46
C HIS A 40 -3.12 -6.38 -3.03
N HIS A 41 -3.57 -5.75 -4.11
CA HIS A 41 -2.90 -4.58 -4.71
C HIS A 41 -3.12 -3.35 -3.83
N ILE A 42 -2.04 -2.80 -3.27
CA ILE A 42 -2.11 -1.72 -2.25
C ILE A 42 -1.44 -0.41 -2.70
N GLY A 43 -0.79 -0.37 -3.85
CA GLY A 43 -0.30 0.88 -4.43
C GLY A 43 0.58 0.70 -5.65
N ALA A 44 0.99 1.82 -6.25
CA ALA A 44 1.94 1.86 -7.36
C ALA A 44 3.07 2.84 -7.04
N LEU A 45 4.30 2.52 -7.46
CA LEU A 45 5.46 3.36 -7.26
C LEU A 45 5.41 4.56 -8.20
N ASN A 46 5.26 5.75 -7.62
CA ASN A 46 5.54 6.99 -8.33
C ASN A 46 7.04 7.25 -8.31
N GLN A 47 7.74 6.81 -9.35
CA GLN A 47 9.20 6.93 -9.46
C GLN A 47 9.67 8.39 -9.42
N LYS A 48 8.89 9.35 -9.93
CA LYS A 48 9.26 10.78 -9.92
C LYS A 48 9.26 11.37 -8.51
N LYS A 49 8.34 10.90 -7.66
CA LYS A 49 8.21 11.36 -6.26
C LYS A 49 8.91 10.43 -5.27
N ASN A 50 9.46 9.32 -5.74
CA ASN A 50 10.06 8.25 -4.96
C ASN A 50 9.16 7.79 -3.79
N ARG A 51 7.87 7.55 -4.06
CA ARG A 51 6.91 7.07 -3.06
C ARG A 51 5.85 6.19 -3.69
N PHE A 52 5.28 5.28 -2.91
CA PHE A 52 4.07 4.55 -3.32
C PHE A 52 2.83 5.44 -3.17
N GLU A 53 1.96 5.41 -4.17
CA GLU A 53 0.67 6.08 -4.17
C GLU A 53 -0.43 5.01 -4.18
N SER A 54 -1.58 5.31 -3.57
CA SER A 54 -2.69 4.35 -3.53
C SER A 54 -3.11 3.94 -4.94
N PRO A 55 -3.61 2.71 -5.13
CA PRO A 55 -4.08 2.25 -6.42
C PRO A 55 -5.15 3.22 -6.93
N LYS A 56 -5.06 3.61 -8.19
CA LYS A 56 -6.17 4.30 -8.85
C LYS A 56 -7.23 3.23 -9.12
N VAL A 57 -8.37 3.34 -8.45
CA VAL A 57 -9.57 2.51 -8.68
C VAL A 57 -10.21 2.91 -10.01
#